data_AF-A0A7Z0TS03-F1
#
_entry.id   AF-A0A7Z0TS03-F1
#
_cell.length_a   1.000
_cell.length_b   1.000
_cell.length_c   1.000
_cell.angle_alpha   90.00
_cell.angle_beta   90.00
_cell.angle_gamma   90.00
#
_symmetry.space_group_name_H-M   'P 1'
#
loop_
_entity.id
_entity.type
_entity.pdbx_description
1 polymer ?
#
loop_
_entity_poly.entity_id
_entity_poly.type
_entity_poly.pdbx_seq_one_letter_code
_entity_poly.pdbx_strand_id
1 'polypeptide(L)'
;MQWVEHNALRWLVFSNNWDALPIEQNDRRWNIVENPTQPQPTSYYDFIYERMRQKELIAAVWAYLSTLPLDSFNVGHRSMENDARKRMLSNLANEVEQALAEFKDHWQAQVARFETIKQFVKHRIPNANETTIRRNLAKLEMIFCEKRVTKDNVRLVIIRDLNEQRIYTGDPALYVQLANIEASRLRTNGFLPFTVAVAS
;
A
#
# COMPACT_ATOMS: atom_id res chain seq x y z
N MET A 1 -47.27 -1.03 -9.51
CA MET A 1 -46.09 -1.62 -10.20
C MET A 1 -44.85 -1.01 -9.57
N GLN A 2 -43.91 -1.84 -9.13
CA GLN A 2 -42.64 -1.41 -8.54
C GLN A 2 -41.56 -1.73 -9.56
N TRP A 3 -40.82 -0.72 -10.02
CA TRP A 3 -39.70 -0.89 -10.95
C TRP A 3 -38.42 -1.16 -10.15
N VAL A 4 -37.62 -2.13 -10.60
CA VAL A 4 -36.30 -2.44 -10.05
C VAL A 4 -35.28 -2.23 -11.16
N GLU A 5 -34.32 -1.35 -10.93
CA GLU A 5 -33.20 -1.12 -11.84
C GLU A 5 -32.04 -2.05 -11.48
N HIS A 6 -31.48 -2.72 -12.49
CA HIS A 6 -30.31 -3.56 -12.35
C HIS A 6 -29.10 -2.88 -12.99
N ASN A 7 -28.04 -2.64 -12.20
CA ASN A 7 -26.80 -2.06 -12.71
C ASN A 7 -25.99 -3.11 -13.47
N ALA A 8 -25.97 -3.00 -14.81
CA ALA A 8 -25.20 -3.86 -15.71
C ALA A 8 -23.87 -3.23 -16.17
N LEU A 9 -23.44 -2.11 -15.56
CA LEU A 9 -22.26 -1.37 -15.99
C LEU A 9 -20.97 -2.18 -15.76
N ARG A 10 -20.06 -2.08 -16.72
CA ARG A 10 -18.68 -2.59 -16.63
C ARG A 10 -17.74 -1.46 -17.02
N TRP A 11 -16.69 -1.27 -16.22
CA TRP A 11 -15.75 -0.17 -16.37
C TRP A 11 -14.49 -0.66 -17.04
N LEU A 12 -14.07 0.04 -18.10
CA LEU A 12 -12.76 -0.09 -18.71
C LEU A 12 -12.11 1.29 -18.64
N VAL A 13 -10.95 1.37 -17.97
CA VAL A 13 -10.26 2.63 -17.69
C VAL A 13 -8.84 2.53 -18.26
N PHE A 14 -8.42 3.58 -18.95
CA PHE A 14 -7.07 3.72 -19.48
C PHE A 14 -6.38 4.89 -18.79
N SER A 15 -5.12 4.69 -18.41
CA SER A 15 -4.29 5.74 -17.83
C SER A 15 -2.83 5.51 -18.18
N ASN A 16 -2.08 6.60 -18.25
CA ASN A 16 -0.62 6.57 -18.35
C ASN A 16 0.07 6.71 -16.98
N ASN A 17 -0.71 6.88 -15.91
CA ASN A 17 -0.22 7.10 -14.56
C ASN A 17 -0.58 5.90 -13.66
N TRP A 18 0.35 5.50 -12.79
CA TRP A 18 0.20 4.39 -11.85
C TRP A 18 -0.68 4.70 -10.65
N ASP A 19 -1.01 5.97 -10.41
CA ASP A 19 -1.83 6.44 -9.28
C ASP A 19 -3.23 6.89 -9.73
N ALA A 20 -3.65 6.50 -10.94
CA ALA A 20 -4.87 7.00 -11.57
C ALA A 20 -6.18 6.63 -10.87
N LEU A 21 -6.17 5.57 -10.07
CA LEU A 21 -7.33 5.13 -9.29
C LEU A 21 -6.91 4.85 -7.85
N PRO A 22 -7.55 5.49 -6.85
CA PRO A 22 -7.30 5.18 -5.45
C PRO A 22 -7.88 3.80 -5.13
N ILE A 23 -7.04 2.77 -5.14
CA ILE A 23 -7.41 1.42 -4.73
C ILE A 23 -6.61 0.98 -3.50
N GLU A 24 -7.23 0.15 -2.67
CA GLU A 24 -6.59 -0.45 -1.50
C GLU A 24 -6.02 -1.83 -1.84
N GLN A 25 -5.08 -2.30 -1.01
CA GLN A 25 -4.42 -3.59 -1.20
C GLN A 25 -5.39 -4.78 -1.18
N ASN A 26 -6.47 -4.68 -0.41
CA ASN A 26 -7.53 -5.70 -0.32
C ASN A 26 -8.67 -5.50 -1.33
N ASP A 27 -8.59 -4.50 -2.22
CA ASP A 27 -9.62 -4.26 -3.22
C ASP A 27 -9.72 -5.44 -4.19
N ARG A 28 -10.93 -5.96 -4.39
CA ARG A 28 -11.18 -7.14 -5.22
C ARG A 28 -11.74 -6.84 -6.61
N ARG A 29 -11.94 -5.58 -6.98
CA ARG A 29 -12.79 -5.13 -8.08
C ARG A 29 -12.04 -4.83 -9.38
N TRP A 30 -10.75 -4.51 -9.29
CA TRP A 30 -9.98 -3.98 -10.42
C TRP A 30 -8.90 -4.95 -10.89
N ASN A 31 -9.03 -5.47 -12.12
CA ASN A 31 -7.93 -6.14 -12.79
C ASN A 31 -7.02 -5.10 -13.45
N ILE A 32 -5.72 -5.20 -13.23
CA ILE A 32 -4.74 -4.25 -13.74
C ILE A 32 -3.96 -4.90 -14.87
N VAL A 33 -3.92 -4.26 -16.03
CA VAL A 33 -3.17 -4.72 -17.20
C VAL A 33 -2.20 -3.64 -17.61
N GLU A 34 -0.93 -4.00 -17.76
CA GLU A 34 0.10 -3.11 -18.28
C GLU A 34 0.27 -3.36 -19.78
N ASN A 35 0.17 -2.28 -20.55
CA ASN A 35 0.45 -2.30 -21.98
C ASN A 35 1.93 -2.04 -22.25
N PRO A 36 2.44 -2.37 -23.45
CA PRO A 36 3.82 -2.08 -23.83
C PRO A 36 4.18 -0.60 -23.64
N THR A 37 5.36 -0.35 -23.08
CA THR A 37 5.82 1.01 -22.74
C THR A 37 6.21 1.82 -23.98
N GLN A 38 6.62 1.15 -25.06
CA GLN A 38 7.01 1.83 -26.30
C GLN A 38 5.84 1.86 -27.29
N PRO A 39 5.50 3.04 -27.84
CA PRO A 39 4.51 3.13 -28.89
C PRO A 39 5.01 2.39 -30.14
N GLN A 40 4.07 1.83 -30.89
CA GLN A 40 4.36 1.27 -32.20
C GLN A 40 4.53 2.39 -33.24
N PRO A 41 5.11 2.11 -34.42
CA PRO A 41 5.17 3.09 -35.50
C PRO A 41 3.77 3.55 -35.94
N THR A 42 3.66 4.77 -36.48
CA THR A 42 2.38 5.32 -36.95
C THR A 42 1.64 4.38 -37.91
N SER A 43 2.37 3.74 -38.82
CA SER A 43 1.82 2.80 -39.81
C SER A 43 1.09 1.60 -39.19
N TYR A 44 1.50 1.16 -38.00
CA TYR A 44 0.80 0.10 -37.27
C TYR A 44 -0.60 0.57 -36.82
N TYR A 45 -0.69 1.79 -36.30
CA TYR A 45 -1.96 2.35 -35.87
C TYR A 45 -2.87 2.68 -37.06
N ASP A 46 -2.30 3.21 -38.15
CA ASP A 46 -3.04 3.45 -39.39
C ASP A 46 -3.71 2.16 -39.89
N PHE A 47 -2.95 1.06 -39.95
CA PHE A 47 -3.46 -0.26 -40.29
C PHE A 47 -4.63 -0.68 -39.39
N ILE A 48 -4.51 -0.53 -38.06
CA ILE A 48 -5.60 -0.91 -37.14
C ILE A 48 -6.83 -0.05 -37.37
N TYR A 49 -6.68 1.28 -37.44
CA TYR A 49 -7.81 2.20 -37.58
C TYR A 49 -8.52 2.08 -38.93
N GLU A 50 -7.79 1.76 -40.01
CA GLU A 50 -8.39 1.42 -41.30
C GLU A 50 -9.22 0.13 -41.20
N ARG A 51 -8.67 -0.91 -40.58
CA ARG A 51 -9.36 -2.19 -40.41
C ARG A 51 -10.60 -2.09 -39.51
N MET A 52 -10.58 -1.27 -38.46
CA MET A 52 -11.76 -1.07 -37.61
C MET A 52 -12.95 -0.44 -38.34
N ARG A 53 -12.73 0.23 -39.49
CA ARG A 53 -13.82 0.77 -40.31
C ARG A 53 -14.49 -0.29 -41.19
N GLN A 54 -13.88 -1.48 -41.31
CA GLN A 54 -14.41 -2.60 -42.08
C GLN A 54 -15.43 -3.37 -41.23
N LYS A 55 -16.66 -3.48 -41.72
CA LYS A 55 -17.75 -4.19 -41.01
C LYS A 55 -17.43 -5.67 -40.82
N GLU A 56 -16.64 -6.22 -41.74
CA GLU A 56 -16.18 -7.61 -41.75
C GLU A 56 -15.32 -7.90 -40.51
N LEU A 57 -14.42 -6.99 -40.12
CA LEU A 57 -13.62 -7.16 -38.91
C LEU A 57 -14.50 -7.13 -37.66
N ILE A 58 -15.42 -6.17 -37.56
CA ILE A 58 -16.34 -6.06 -36.41
C ILE A 58 -17.18 -7.34 -36.29
N ALA A 59 -17.72 -7.83 -37.40
CA ALA A 59 -18.50 -9.07 -37.44
C ALA A 59 -17.65 -10.29 -37.05
N ALA A 60 -16.40 -10.37 -37.52
CA ALA A 60 -15.49 -11.45 -37.17
C ALA A 60 -15.12 -11.44 -35.67
N VAL A 61 -14.85 -10.26 -35.10
CA VAL A 61 -14.59 -10.11 -33.65
C VAL A 61 -15.83 -10.52 -32.85
N TRP A 62 -17.02 -10.06 -33.25
CA TRP A 62 -18.27 -10.45 -32.59
C TRP A 62 -18.49 -11.97 -32.64
N ALA A 63 -18.29 -12.59 -33.81
CA ALA A 63 -18.44 -14.02 -33.99
C ALA A 63 -17.47 -14.78 -33.11
N TYR A 64 -16.20 -14.37 -33.08
CA TYR A 64 -15.18 -14.97 -32.22
C TYR A 64 -15.55 -14.87 -30.73
N LEU A 65 -15.87 -13.66 -30.24
CA LEU A 65 -16.22 -13.46 -28.83
C LEU A 65 -17.49 -14.23 -28.42
N SER A 66 -18.42 -14.42 -29.34
CA SER A 66 -19.66 -15.18 -29.10
C SER A 66 -19.44 -16.70 -28.98
N THR A 67 -18.27 -17.20 -29.39
CA THR A 67 -17.89 -18.62 -29.26
C THR A 67 -17.06 -18.93 -28.03
N LEU A 68 -16.65 -17.90 -27.26
CA LEU A 68 -15.81 -18.12 -26.08
C LEU A 68 -16.62 -18.82 -24.97
N PRO A 69 -16.11 -19.92 -24.41
CA PRO A 69 -16.76 -20.58 -23.28
C PRO A 69 -16.71 -19.67 -22.06
N LEU A 70 -17.85 -19.52 -21.39
CA LEU A 70 -17.99 -18.70 -20.18
C LEU A 70 -18.18 -19.56 -18.92
N ASP A 71 -18.01 -20.88 -19.02
CA ASP A 71 -18.30 -21.82 -17.92
C ASP A 71 -17.46 -21.54 -16.67
N SER A 72 -16.24 -21.01 -16.83
CA SER A 72 -15.36 -20.60 -15.73
C SER A 72 -15.43 -19.10 -15.42
N PHE A 73 -16.27 -18.33 -16.11
CA PHE A 73 -16.35 -16.88 -15.91
C PHE A 73 -17.10 -16.55 -14.62
N ASN A 74 -16.37 -16.06 -13.62
CA ASN A 74 -16.94 -15.65 -12.35
C ASN A 74 -16.79 -14.14 -12.16
N VAL A 75 -17.90 -13.41 -12.27
CA VAL A 75 -17.95 -11.94 -12.11
C VAL A 75 -17.56 -11.47 -10.70
N GLY A 76 -17.65 -12.33 -9.70
CA GLY A 76 -17.27 -12.05 -8.32
C GLY A 76 -15.86 -12.53 -7.96
N HIS A 77 -15.11 -13.06 -8.93
CA HIS A 77 -13.75 -13.53 -8.70
C HIS A 77 -12.87 -12.36 -8.23
N ARG A 78 -11.90 -12.66 -7.36
CA ARG A 78 -10.91 -11.65 -6.98
C ARG A 78 -10.09 -11.24 -8.20
N SER A 79 -9.73 -9.97 -8.23
CA SER A 79 -8.72 -9.45 -9.15
C SER A 79 -7.46 -10.31 -9.13
N MET A 80 -6.86 -10.48 -10.31
CA MET A 80 -5.61 -11.21 -10.46
C MET A 80 -4.46 -10.47 -9.76
N GLU A 81 -3.65 -11.20 -9.01
CA GLU A 81 -2.38 -10.70 -8.49
C GLU A 81 -1.32 -10.81 -9.58
N ASN A 82 -0.93 -9.68 -10.17
CA ASN A 82 0.13 -9.60 -11.17
C ASN A 82 1.10 -8.45 -10.86
N ASP A 83 2.21 -8.38 -11.59
CA ASP A 83 3.25 -7.39 -11.32
C ASP A 83 2.78 -5.95 -11.61
N ALA A 84 1.89 -5.76 -12.58
CA ALA A 84 1.27 -4.47 -12.86
C ALA A 84 0.46 -3.96 -11.66
N ARG A 85 -0.33 -4.84 -11.02
CA ARG A 85 -1.09 -4.52 -9.82
C ARG A 85 -0.18 -4.18 -8.64
N LYS A 86 0.89 -4.95 -8.43
CA LYS A 86 1.89 -4.64 -7.40
C LYS A 86 2.53 -3.27 -7.62
N ARG A 87 2.93 -2.96 -8.86
CA ARG A 87 3.48 -1.64 -9.24
C ARG A 87 2.47 -0.51 -9.01
N MET A 88 1.21 -0.72 -9.37
CA MET A 88 0.16 0.28 -9.15
C MET A 88 -0.02 0.55 -7.64
N LEU A 89 -0.14 -0.50 -6.84
CA LEU A 89 -0.28 -0.38 -5.38
C LEU A 89 0.94 0.29 -4.73
N SER A 90 2.16 0.01 -5.20
CA SER A 90 3.37 0.67 -4.67
C SER A 90 3.44 2.16 -5.02
N ASN A 91 2.92 2.57 -6.18
CA ASN A 91 2.82 3.99 -6.55
C ASN A 91 1.67 4.71 -5.83
N LEU A 92 0.60 3.99 -5.49
CA LEU A 92 -0.48 4.51 -4.65
C LEU A 92 -0.09 4.62 -3.17
N ALA A 93 0.93 3.89 -2.73
CA ALA A 93 1.47 4.01 -1.38
C ALA A 93 2.04 5.42 -1.20
N ASN A 94 1.41 6.19 -0.32
CA ASN A 94 1.87 7.52 0.05
C ASN A 94 3.32 7.44 0.57
N GLU A 95 4.14 8.45 0.32
CA GLU A 95 5.52 8.56 0.85
C GLU A 95 5.61 8.21 2.34
N VAL A 96 4.59 8.53 3.13
CA VAL A 96 4.51 8.17 4.56
C VAL A 96 4.48 6.65 4.76
N GLU A 97 3.70 5.92 3.95
CA GLU A 97 3.62 4.46 4.00
C GLU A 97 4.95 3.82 3.59
N GLN A 98 5.60 4.34 2.55
CA GLN A 98 6.93 3.88 2.12
C GLN A 98 7.99 4.12 3.21
N ALA A 99 8.00 5.31 3.83
CA ALA A 99 8.91 5.61 4.94
C ALA A 99 8.67 4.70 6.15
N LEU A 100 7.42 4.40 6.46
CA LEU A 100 7.07 3.48 7.55
C LEU A 100 7.46 2.03 7.25
N ALA A 101 7.32 1.58 6.00
CA ALA A 101 7.76 0.26 5.57
C ALA A 101 9.28 0.11 5.70
N GLU A 102 10.04 1.10 5.21
CA GLU A 102 11.50 1.10 5.36
C GLU A 102 11.94 1.14 6.83
N PHE A 103 11.25 1.92 7.67
CA PHE A 103 11.49 1.91 9.11
C PHE A 103 11.28 0.51 9.70
N LYS A 104 10.16 -0.14 9.37
CA LYS A 104 9.83 -1.50 9.85
C LYS A 104 10.90 -2.50 9.45
N ASP A 105 11.40 -2.43 8.22
CA ASP A 105 12.40 -3.37 7.68
C ASP A 105 13.75 -3.25 8.40
N HIS A 106 14.19 -2.04 8.71
CA HIS A 106 15.48 -1.80 9.40
C HIS A 106 15.41 -2.03 10.92
N TRP A 107 14.22 -1.91 11.51
CA TRP A 107 13.99 -2.00 12.95
C TRP A 107 13.81 -3.44 13.42
N GLN A 108 14.79 -3.98 14.15
CA GLN A 108 14.83 -5.39 14.54
C GLN A 108 14.14 -5.71 15.88
N ALA A 109 14.02 -4.72 16.78
CA ALA A 109 13.36 -4.93 18.06
C ALA A 109 11.83 -5.05 17.91
N GLN A 110 11.18 -5.71 18.87
CA GLN A 110 9.71 -5.91 18.85
C GLN A 110 8.92 -4.60 18.98
N VAL A 111 9.51 -3.58 19.59
CA VAL A 111 8.87 -2.29 19.86
C VAL A 111 9.77 -1.13 19.46
N ALA A 112 9.15 -0.03 19.07
CA ALA A 112 9.80 1.26 18.87
C ALA A 112 9.07 2.35 19.68
N ARG A 113 9.77 3.43 20.04
CA ARG A 113 9.11 4.64 20.56
C ARG A 113 8.39 5.31 19.39
N PHE A 114 7.12 5.68 19.58
CA PHE A 114 6.38 6.41 18.56
C PHE A 114 7.08 7.72 18.17
N GLU A 115 7.73 8.38 19.13
CA GLU A 115 8.51 9.60 18.88
C GLU A 115 9.64 9.36 17.86
N THR A 116 10.32 8.21 17.95
CA THR A 116 11.38 7.82 17.00
C THR A 116 10.82 7.64 15.59
N ILE A 117 9.70 6.92 15.46
CA ILE A 117 9.03 6.73 14.16
C ILE A 117 8.59 8.08 13.59
N LYS A 118 7.97 8.92 14.43
CA LYS A 118 7.48 10.24 14.04
C LYS A 118 8.63 11.12 13.54
N GLN A 119 9.75 11.15 14.24
CA GLN A 119 10.93 11.91 13.81
C GLN A 119 11.56 11.33 12.54
N PHE A 120 11.58 10.01 12.37
CA PHE A 120 12.05 9.37 11.13
C PHE A 120 11.22 9.81 9.93
N VAL A 121 9.90 9.67 10.03
CA VAL A 121 8.99 10.05 8.95
C VAL A 121 9.09 11.56 8.69
N LYS A 122 9.14 12.41 9.72
CA LYS A 122 9.27 13.86 9.54
C LYS A 122 10.61 14.31 8.99
N HIS A 123 11.69 13.58 9.27
CA HIS A 123 12.99 13.88 8.69
C HIS A 123 12.96 13.71 7.17
N ARG A 124 12.24 12.69 6.67
CA ARG A 124 12.06 12.45 5.24
C ARG A 124 10.96 13.31 4.61
N ILE A 125 9.88 13.53 5.36
CA ILE A 125 8.66 14.17 4.90
C ILE A 125 8.30 15.25 5.93
N PRO A 126 8.91 16.46 5.83
CA PRO A 126 8.78 17.51 6.87
C PRO A 126 7.35 17.87 7.25
N ASN A 127 6.42 17.79 6.28
CA ASN A 127 5.02 18.15 6.45
C ASN A 127 4.12 16.97 6.86
N ALA A 128 4.68 15.81 7.19
CA ALA A 128 3.90 14.64 7.58
C ALA A 128 3.06 14.90 8.86
N ASN A 129 1.75 14.70 8.74
CA ASN A 129 0.80 14.82 9.84
C ASN A 129 0.81 13.54 10.71
N GLU A 130 0.82 13.71 12.03
CA GLU A 130 0.77 12.61 13.00
C GLU A 130 -0.43 11.67 12.81
N THR A 131 -1.60 12.22 12.50
CA THR A 131 -2.82 11.43 12.21
C THR A 131 -2.62 10.54 10.98
N THR A 132 -1.93 11.04 9.96
CA THR A 132 -1.59 10.28 8.76
C THR A 132 -0.56 9.20 9.07
N ILE A 133 0.46 9.50 9.88
CA ILE A 133 1.45 8.51 10.33
C ILE A 133 0.74 7.36 11.07
N ARG A 134 -0.09 7.68 12.07
CA ARG A 134 -0.83 6.67 12.85
C ARG A 134 -1.74 5.80 12.00
N ARG A 135 -2.46 6.40 11.05
CA ARG A 135 -3.32 5.65 10.12
C ARG A 135 -2.52 4.63 9.28
N ASN A 136 -1.33 5.01 8.82
CA ASN A 136 -0.50 4.14 7.99
C ASN A 136 0.30 3.11 8.80
N LEU A 137 0.48 3.28 10.12
CA LEU A 137 1.06 2.22 10.97
C LEU A 137 0.25 0.92 10.88
N ALA A 138 -1.07 1.02 10.99
CA ALA A 138 -1.97 -0.13 11.00
C ALA A 138 -1.94 -0.90 9.67
N LYS A 139 -1.76 -0.22 8.53
CA LYS A 139 -1.63 -0.86 7.21
C LYS A 139 -0.42 -1.78 7.12
N LEU A 140 0.64 -1.45 7.86
CA LEU A 140 1.88 -2.22 7.92
C LEU A 140 1.93 -3.15 9.14
N GLU A 141 0.78 -3.49 9.72
CA GLU A 141 0.66 -4.37 10.89
C GLU A 141 1.43 -3.88 12.12
N MET A 142 1.76 -2.58 12.18
CA MET A 142 2.36 -1.97 13.35
C MET A 142 1.26 -1.49 14.29
N ILE A 143 1.33 -1.91 15.56
CA ILE A 143 0.26 -1.67 16.54
C ILE A 143 0.66 -0.48 17.42
N PHE A 144 -0.06 0.62 17.28
CA PHE A 144 0.10 1.80 18.11
C PHE A 144 -0.47 1.55 19.51
N CYS A 145 0.37 1.58 20.55
CA CYS A 145 -0.07 1.36 21.93
C CYS A 145 -0.75 2.63 22.48
N GLU A 146 -2.00 2.52 22.93
CA GLU A 146 -2.76 3.69 23.37
C GLU A 146 -2.25 4.25 24.70
N LYS A 147 -1.90 3.35 25.63
CA LYS A 147 -1.37 3.76 26.94
C LYS A 147 0.09 4.15 26.82
N ARG A 148 0.41 5.28 27.45
CA ARG A 148 1.79 5.66 27.72
C ARG A 148 2.32 4.83 28.88
N VAL A 149 3.60 4.52 28.85
CA VAL A 149 4.29 3.69 29.82
C VAL A 149 5.42 4.47 30.48
N THR A 150 5.88 3.94 31.62
CA THR A 150 6.94 4.50 32.49
C THR A 150 6.64 5.92 32.99
N LYS A 151 7.52 6.46 33.85
CA LYS A 151 7.41 7.84 34.37
C LYS A 151 7.63 8.88 33.26
N ASP A 152 8.37 8.49 32.24
CA ASP A 152 8.72 9.28 31.07
C ASP A 152 7.58 9.49 30.08
N ASN A 153 6.42 8.88 30.36
CA ASN A 153 5.21 9.05 29.56
C ASN A 153 5.42 8.64 28.09
N VAL A 154 6.19 7.56 27.88
CA VAL A 154 6.60 7.09 26.55
C VAL A 154 5.47 6.34 25.89
N ARG A 155 5.25 6.62 24.60
CA ARG A 155 4.33 5.85 23.77
C ARG A 155 5.09 4.89 22.87
N LEU A 156 4.70 3.63 22.89
CA LEU A 156 5.32 2.56 22.11
C LEU A 156 4.46 2.20 20.89
N VAL A 157 5.12 1.65 19.89
CA VAL A 157 4.53 0.99 18.73
C VAL A 157 5.12 -0.40 18.65
N ILE A 158 4.27 -1.41 18.56
CA ILE A 158 4.68 -2.78 18.30
C ILE A 158 4.97 -2.91 16.82
N ILE A 159 6.20 -3.34 16.51
CA ILE A 159 6.69 -3.50 15.14
C ILE A 159 6.52 -4.94 14.66
N ARG A 160 6.68 -5.91 15.58
CA ARG A 160 6.63 -7.35 15.28
C ARG A 160 6.39 -8.19 16.53
N ASP A 161 5.66 -9.29 16.35
CA ASP A 161 5.54 -10.45 17.26
C ASP A 161 5.42 -10.12 18.75
N LEU A 162 4.50 -9.22 19.12
CA LEU A 162 4.24 -8.88 20.52
C LEU A 162 2.76 -8.55 20.74
N ASN A 163 2.23 -8.99 21.88
CA ASN A 163 0.90 -8.63 22.34
C ASN A 163 1.00 -7.41 23.27
N GLU A 164 0.17 -6.40 23.01
CA GLU A 164 0.10 -5.16 23.79
C GLU A 164 -0.07 -5.40 25.30
N GLN A 165 -0.84 -6.41 25.71
CA GLN A 165 -1.01 -6.75 27.12
C GLN A 165 0.29 -7.16 27.81
N ARG A 166 1.24 -7.80 27.09
CA ARG A 166 2.54 -8.19 27.65
C ARG A 166 3.42 -6.99 27.97
N ILE A 167 3.23 -5.87 27.27
CA ILE A 167 3.91 -4.61 27.58
C ILE A 167 3.41 -4.07 28.91
N TYR A 168 2.09 -4.06 29.13
CA TYR A 168 1.49 -3.42 30.30
C TYR A 168 1.55 -4.26 31.57
N THR A 169 1.47 -5.58 31.45
CA THR A 169 1.45 -6.50 32.60
C THR A 169 2.82 -7.06 32.96
N GLY A 170 3.78 -6.99 32.03
CA GLY A 170 5.17 -7.38 32.26
C GLY A 170 5.98 -6.23 32.84
N ASP A 171 7.11 -5.95 32.19
CA ASP A 171 7.99 -4.82 32.53
C ASP A 171 7.99 -3.79 31.38
N PRO A 172 7.21 -2.70 31.48
CA PRO A 172 7.22 -1.65 30.46
C PRO A 172 8.58 -0.97 30.30
N ALA A 173 9.41 -0.91 31.35
CA ALA A 173 10.72 -0.27 31.30
C ALA A 173 11.69 -1.08 30.43
N LEU A 174 11.62 -2.42 30.48
CA LEU A 174 12.36 -3.32 29.60
C LEU A 174 12.07 -3.02 28.12
N TYR A 175 10.80 -2.87 27.74
CA TYR A 175 10.42 -2.59 26.36
C TYR A 175 10.87 -1.20 25.88
N VAL A 176 10.84 -0.19 26.76
CA VAL A 176 11.43 1.13 26.47
C VAL A 176 12.95 1.01 26.28
N GLN A 177 13.63 0.21 27.11
CA GLN A 177 15.07 -0.02 26.99
C GLN A 177 15.43 -0.72 25.68
N LEU A 178 14.69 -1.77 25.29
CA LEU A 178 14.87 -2.45 24.00
C LEU A 178 14.73 -1.48 22.82
N ALA A 179 13.71 -0.61 22.86
CA ALA A 179 13.52 0.40 21.84
C ALA A 179 14.69 1.42 21.80
N ASN A 180 15.22 1.81 22.95
CA ASN A 180 16.35 2.74 23.04
C ASN A 180 17.67 2.11 22.56
N ILE A 181 17.92 0.82 22.86
CA ILE A 181 19.09 0.09 22.38
C ILE A 181 19.08 0.03 20.84
N GLU A 182 17.94 -0.33 20.27
CA GLU A 182 17.79 -0.44 18.82
C GLU A 182 17.90 0.92 18.11
N ALA A 183 17.32 1.98 18.70
CA ALA A 183 17.51 3.34 18.21
C ALA A 183 18.99 3.76 18.25
N SER A 184 19.75 3.37 19.27
CA SER A 184 21.19 3.65 19.34
C SER A 184 21.96 2.90 18.25
N ARG A 185 21.67 1.61 18.04
CA ARG A 185 22.27 0.79 16.98
C ARG A 185 22.07 1.43 15.60
N LEU A 186 20.84 1.83 15.28
CA LEU A 186 20.52 2.42 13.98
C LEU A 186 21.07 3.85 13.80
N ARG A 187 21.29 4.58 14.89
CA ARG A 187 22.03 5.86 14.86
C ARG A 187 23.50 5.63 14.52
N THR A 188 24.15 4.67 15.17
CA THR A 188 25.56 4.34 14.91
C THR A 188 25.79 3.92 13.46
N ASN A 189 24.82 3.22 12.86
CA ASN A 189 24.90 2.80 11.46
C ASN A 189 24.42 3.88 10.46
N GLY A 190 24.11 5.10 10.91
CA GLY A 190 23.72 6.23 10.06
C GLY A 190 22.29 6.20 9.52
N PHE A 191 21.48 5.19 9.86
CA PHE A 191 20.10 5.06 9.39
C PHE A 191 19.16 6.07 10.08
N LEU A 192 19.37 6.32 11.38
CA LEU A 192 18.65 7.36 12.11
C LEU A 192 19.55 8.60 12.25
N PRO A 193 19.32 9.68 11.48
CA PRO A 193 20.18 10.86 11.48
C PRO A 193 19.88 11.86 12.61
N PHE A 194 19.05 11.48 13.58
CA PHE A 194 18.59 12.35 14.65
C PHE A 194 18.66 11.64 16.01
N THR A 195 18.66 12.44 17.07
CA THR A 195 18.57 11.96 18.44
C THR A 195 17.19 12.30 19.01
N VAL A 196 16.47 11.27 19.44
CA VAL A 196 15.27 11.46 20.26
C VAL A 196 15.75 11.68 21.70
N ALA A 197 15.25 12.71 22.36
CA ALA A 197 15.51 12.91 23.78
C ALA A 197 15.17 11.62 24.56
N VAL A 198 16.19 11.09 25.24
CA VAL A 198 15.98 10.07 26.26
C VAL A 198 15.34 10.83 27.41
N ALA A 199 14.07 10.53 27.69
CA ALA A 199 13.45 11.07 28.89
C ALA A 199 14.18 10.43 30.07
N SER A 200 14.67 11.31 30.95
CA SER A 200 15.49 11.03 32.13
C SER A 200 14.65 10.58 33.32
#